data_AF-A0A5R9P063-F1
#
_entry.id   AF-A0A5R9P063-F1
#
_cell.length_a   1.000
_cell.length_b   1.000
_cell.length_c   1.000
_cell.angle_alpha   90.00
_cell.angle_beta   90.00
_cell.angle_gamma   90.00
#
_symmetry.space_group_name_H-M   'P 1'
#
loop_
_entity.id
_entity.type
_entity.pdbx_description
1 polymer ?
#
loop_
_entity_poly.entity_id
_entity_poly.type
_entity_poly.pdbx_seq_one_letter_code
_entity_poly.pdbx_strand_id
1 'polypeptide(L)'
;MNAVTKISAAGFSGSYDAADITFLLQDVAIESTDVAEKEKAIQSGTRHYSEMISEEKAPSAAYKAIFAKAMDAGAVRFGEDVARLALTLDRTIDGPITLASLVRAGAPMGVLLHRALKALGRDVHHYGISIIRDRGLDDAAMKHILSERPVEGLVFVDGWTGKGAISSQLEESFKAYSDLPPRLVVLADPCGRAWLAASGDDWLIPSGILGSTVSGLISRTVLNDEIAASGGFHGCKSWHHLADHDVTRSFVDEIWEYVQKKLFTSAVEDFAEWSDSDRAYHWEKSQAAVQFVADTHGVTNRNRIKPGIAEATRAILRRMPNCVYISSLEDPDLAAMIHLLKEKNIPFEVRPEAIAPYRAITLIEKVS
;
A
#
# COMPACT_ATOMS: atom_id res chain seq x y z
N MET A 1 -20.93 -6.40 26.52
CA MET A 1 -21.33 -7.30 25.42
C MET A 1 -21.80 -6.41 24.29
N ASN A 2 -20.88 -5.95 23.44
CA ASN A 2 -21.26 -5.16 22.28
C ASN A 2 -21.78 -6.14 21.23
N ALA A 3 -22.95 -5.84 20.69
CA ALA A 3 -23.57 -6.68 19.68
C ALA A 3 -22.71 -6.66 18.42
N VAL A 4 -22.11 -7.80 18.08
CA VAL A 4 -21.62 -8.05 16.72
C VAL A 4 -22.86 -8.05 15.83
N THR A 5 -23.15 -6.90 15.22
CA THR A 5 -24.16 -6.78 14.19
C THR A 5 -23.80 -7.80 13.09
N LYS A 6 -24.67 -8.76 12.81
CA LYS A 6 -24.53 -9.66 11.66
C LYS A 6 -24.48 -8.78 10.39
N ILE A 7 -23.29 -8.58 9.85
CA ILE A 7 -23.07 -7.83 8.61
C ILE A 7 -23.44 -8.74 7.43
N SER A 8 -24.14 -8.17 6.45
CA SER A 8 -24.54 -8.85 5.23
C SER A 8 -23.34 -9.42 4.48
N ALA A 9 -23.48 -10.59 3.87
CA ALA A 9 -22.46 -11.19 3.00
C ALA A 9 -22.13 -10.37 1.73
N ALA A 10 -22.81 -9.24 1.50
CA ALA A 10 -22.50 -8.30 0.44
C ALA A 10 -21.42 -7.33 0.93
N GLY A 11 -20.28 -7.28 0.23
CA GLY A 11 -19.23 -6.28 0.48
C GLY A 11 -19.71 -4.84 0.25
N PHE A 12 -18.80 -3.87 0.39
CA PHE A 12 -19.10 -2.44 0.25
C PHE A 12 -17.97 -1.70 -0.49
N SER A 13 -18.15 -0.45 -0.93
CA SER A 13 -17.14 0.28 -1.72
C SER A 13 -16.40 1.40 -0.97
N GLY A 14 -16.70 1.59 0.32
CA GLY A 14 -16.25 2.76 1.07
C GLY A 14 -16.74 4.04 0.39
N SER A 15 -15.83 4.98 0.12
CA SER A 15 -16.14 6.18 -0.66
C SER A 15 -15.79 6.12 -2.14
N TYR A 16 -15.31 4.98 -2.66
CA TYR A 16 -15.16 4.77 -4.10
C TYR A 16 -16.51 4.68 -4.81
N ASP A 17 -16.50 4.64 -6.15
CA ASP A 17 -17.67 4.21 -6.91
C ASP A 17 -17.93 2.71 -6.65
N ALA A 18 -19.20 2.32 -6.51
CA ALA A 18 -19.57 0.93 -6.28
C ALA A 18 -19.25 0.02 -7.48
N ALA A 19 -19.12 0.60 -8.68
CA ALA A 19 -18.70 -0.11 -9.88
C ALA A 19 -17.18 -0.34 -9.94
N ASP A 20 -16.40 0.32 -9.07
CA ASP A 20 -14.93 0.28 -9.11
C ASP A 20 -14.32 -0.79 -8.21
N ILE A 21 -14.90 -1.08 -7.04
CA ILE A 21 -14.33 -2.00 -6.04
C ILE A 21 -15.41 -2.56 -5.10
N THR A 22 -15.26 -3.82 -4.71
CA THR A 22 -15.99 -4.44 -3.59
C THR A 22 -15.03 -4.83 -2.46
N PHE A 23 -15.06 -4.13 -1.34
CA PHE A 23 -14.35 -4.52 -0.12
C PHE A 23 -15.00 -5.75 0.50
N LEU A 24 -14.22 -6.81 0.64
CA LEU A 24 -14.55 -8.02 1.40
C LEU A 24 -14.01 -7.85 2.81
N LEU A 25 -14.61 -6.90 3.53
CA LEU A 25 -14.25 -6.53 4.90
C LEU A 25 -15.55 -6.33 5.70
N GLN A 26 -15.49 -6.54 7.01
CA GLN A 26 -16.60 -6.22 7.89
C GLN A 26 -16.35 -4.87 8.58
N ASP A 27 -17.34 -3.96 8.58
CA ASP A 27 -17.24 -2.70 9.29
C ASP A 27 -17.44 -2.93 10.80
N VAL A 28 -16.41 -2.68 11.60
CA VAL A 28 -16.38 -3.00 13.03
C VAL A 28 -16.41 -1.73 13.88
N ALA A 29 -17.31 -1.71 14.85
CA ALA A 29 -17.39 -0.68 15.87
C ALA A 29 -16.34 -0.94 16.97
N ILE A 30 -15.07 -0.68 16.67
CA ILE A 30 -13.98 -0.73 17.65
C ILE A 30 -13.70 0.66 18.21
N GLU A 31 -13.60 0.75 19.54
CA GLU A 31 -13.11 1.96 20.23
C GLU A 31 -11.64 2.21 19.86
N SER A 32 -11.35 3.43 19.43
CA SER A 32 -9.99 3.79 19.02
C SER A 32 -9.05 3.84 20.21
N THR A 33 -7.88 3.21 20.10
CA THR A 33 -6.82 3.29 21.12
C THR A 33 -5.89 4.47 20.84
N ASP A 34 -5.47 5.17 21.90
CA ASP A 34 -4.49 6.26 21.80
C ASP A 34 -3.17 5.79 21.15
N VAL A 35 -2.51 6.69 20.41
CA VAL A 35 -1.30 6.37 19.64
C VAL A 35 -0.13 5.95 20.54
N ALA A 36 0.05 6.59 21.70
CA ALA A 36 1.16 6.30 22.61
C ALA A 36 0.98 4.95 23.29
N GLU A 37 -0.25 4.64 23.74
CA GLU A 37 -0.59 3.35 24.34
C GLU A 37 -0.46 2.21 23.34
N LYS A 38 -0.91 2.42 22.10
CA LYS A 38 -0.76 1.46 21.00
C LYS A 38 0.71 1.18 20.70
N GLU A 39 1.55 2.21 20.63
CA GLU A 39 2.98 2.03 20.35
C GLU A 39 3.66 1.24 21.46
N LYS A 40 3.37 1.56 22.73
CA LYS A 40 3.89 0.82 23.89
C LYS A 40 3.46 -0.66 23.87
N ALA A 41 2.20 -0.93 23.54
CA ALA A 41 1.67 -2.30 23.46
C ALA A 41 2.29 -3.11 22.30
N ILE A 42 2.51 -2.48 21.14
CA ILE A 42 3.15 -3.12 19.98
C ILE A 42 4.64 -3.37 20.24
N GLN A 43 5.36 -2.39 20.79
CA GLN A 43 6.80 -2.52 21.04
C GLN A 43 7.11 -3.50 22.18
N SER A 44 6.23 -3.60 23.18
CA SER A 44 6.34 -4.61 24.26
C SER A 44 5.90 -6.02 23.84
N GLY A 45 5.29 -6.18 22.66
CA GLY A 45 4.74 -7.47 22.21
C GLY A 45 3.45 -7.89 22.93
N THR A 46 2.87 -7.04 23.77
CA THR A 46 1.66 -7.36 24.55
C THR A 46 0.42 -7.51 23.66
N ARG A 47 0.36 -6.80 22.52
CA ARG A 47 -0.73 -6.90 21.54
C ARG A 47 -0.21 -6.82 20.11
N HIS A 48 -0.85 -7.54 19.20
CA HIS A 48 -0.53 -7.43 17.78
C HIS A 48 -1.06 -6.10 17.21
N TYR A 49 -0.35 -5.51 16.23
CA TYR A 49 -0.75 -4.20 15.70
C TYR A 49 -2.13 -4.20 15.02
N SER A 50 -2.58 -5.38 14.58
CA SER A 50 -3.88 -5.61 13.95
C SER A 50 -5.02 -5.72 14.94
N GLU A 51 -4.76 -5.73 16.25
CA GLU A 51 -5.82 -5.83 17.27
C GLU A 51 -6.35 -4.44 17.67
N MET A 52 -5.73 -3.35 17.21
CA MET A 52 -6.07 -1.98 17.58
C MET A 52 -6.14 -1.07 16.36
N ILE A 53 -7.14 -0.19 16.30
CA ILE A 53 -7.17 0.96 15.38
C ILE A 53 -7.00 2.23 16.19
N SER A 54 -6.16 3.15 15.71
CA SER A 54 -6.15 4.52 16.21
C SER A 54 -6.95 5.37 15.23
N GLU A 55 -7.73 6.30 15.76
CA GLU A 55 -8.51 7.21 14.93
C GLU A 55 -7.60 8.04 14.02
N GLU A 56 -7.93 8.05 12.72
CA GLU A 56 -7.25 8.94 11.77
C GLU A 56 -7.80 10.36 11.95
N LYS A 57 -6.88 11.32 12.15
CA LYS A 57 -7.22 12.74 12.25
C LYS A 57 -7.33 13.34 10.86
N ALA A 58 -8.10 14.43 10.75
CA ALA A 58 -8.14 15.26 9.57
C ALA A 58 -6.72 15.67 9.11
N PRO A 59 -6.39 15.57 7.82
CA PRO A 59 -5.09 16.00 7.33
C PRO A 59 -4.95 17.51 7.48
N SER A 60 -3.83 17.95 8.07
CA SER A 60 -3.51 19.37 8.23
C SER A 60 -3.30 20.05 6.87
N ALA A 61 -3.33 21.40 6.86
CA ALA A 61 -3.04 22.17 5.65
C ALA A 61 -1.66 21.83 5.05
N ALA A 62 -0.65 21.64 5.90
CA ALA A 62 0.67 21.20 5.47
C ALA A 62 0.63 19.83 4.78
N TYR A 63 -0.14 18.88 5.31
CA TYR A 63 -0.24 17.55 4.73
C TYR A 63 -0.98 17.57 3.37
N LYS A 64 -2.04 18.38 3.26
CA LYS A 64 -2.74 18.63 2.00
C LYS A 64 -1.85 19.29 0.95
N ALA A 65 -0.98 20.22 1.36
CA ALA A 65 -0.01 20.85 0.46
C ALA A 65 1.04 19.86 -0.06
N ILE A 66 1.50 18.92 0.77
CA ILE A 66 2.39 17.83 0.34
C ILE A 66 1.68 16.94 -0.69
N PHE A 67 0.42 16.60 -0.45
CA PHE A 67 -0.38 15.83 -1.41
C PHE A 67 -0.55 16.56 -2.74
N ALA A 68 -0.93 17.84 -2.73
CA ALA A 68 -1.08 18.63 -3.95
C ALA A 68 0.21 18.68 -4.79
N LYS A 69 1.36 18.91 -4.15
CA LYS A 69 2.66 18.88 -4.84
C LYS A 69 3.00 17.51 -5.43
N ALA A 70 2.65 16.44 -4.73
CA ALA A 70 2.85 15.09 -5.25
C ALA A 70 1.93 14.80 -6.44
N MET A 71 0.69 15.30 -6.43
CA MET A 71 -0.20 15.23 -7.60
C MET A 71 0.39 15.99 -8.79
N ASP A 72 0.80 17.25 -8.60
CA ASP A 72 1.40 18.07 -9.65
C ASP A 72 2.63 17.40 -10.29
N ALA A 73 3.46 16.75 -9.48
CA ALA A 73 4.68 16.10 -9.96
C ALA A 73 4.46 14.67 -10.50
N GLY A 74 3.45 13.96 -10.00
CA GLY A 74 3.34 12.50 -10.13
C GLY A 74 2.10 12.00 -10.85
N ALA A 75 1.08 12.82 -11.09
CA ALA A 75 -0.20 12.36 -11.64
C ALA A 75 -0.07 11.75 -13.04
N VAL A 76 0.70 12.41 -13.92
CA VAL A 76 1.00 11.91 -15.28
C VAL A 76 1.71 10.56 -15.20
N ARG A 77 2.80 10.48 -14.42
CA ARG A 77 3.56 9.24 -14.22
C ARG A 77 2.67 8.12 -13.71
N PHE A 78 1.85 8.39 -12.69
CA PHE A 78 0.93 7.40 -12.12
C PHE A 78 0.00 6.84 -13.21
N GLY A 79 -0.66 7.71 -13.97
CA GLY A 79 -1.60 7.27 -15.01
C GLY A 79 -0.93 6.48 -16.13
N GLU A 80 0.26 6.91 -16.57
CA GLU A 80 1.02 6.19 -17.58
C GLU A 80 1.53 4.82 -17.07
N ASP A 81 1.99 4.75 -15.82
CA ASP A 81 2.40 3.51 -15.16
C ASP A 81 1.25 2.51 -15.05
N VAL A 82 0.06 2.97 -14.63
CA VAL A 82 -1.15 2.12 -14.59
C VAL A 82 -1.53 1.63 -15.97
N ALA A 83 -1.50 2.48 -17.00
CA ALA A 83 -1.82 2.06 -18.36
C ALA A 83 -0.86 0.98 -18.85
N ARG A 84 0.45 1.15 -18.62
CA ARG A 84 1.48 0.15 -18.96
C ARG A 84 1.25 -1.17 -18.25
N LEU A 85 0.94 -1.14 -16.95
CA LEU A 85 0.59 -2.33 -16.19
C LEU A 85 -0.66 -3.02 -16.73
N ALA A 86 -1.72 -2.26 -17.06
CA ALA A 86 -2.96 -2.82 -17.61
C ALA A 86 -2.73 -3.50 -18.97
N LEU A 87 -1.95 -2.88 -19.86
CA LEU A 87 -1.57 -3.46 -21.15
C LEU A 87 -0.74 -4.74 -20.97
N THR A 88 0.20 -4.76 -20.02
CA THR A 88 0.97 -5.97 -19.72
C THR A 88 0.07 -7.08 -19.19
N LEU A 89 -0.87 -6.78 -18.29
CA LEU A 89 -1.82 -7.76 -17.74
C LEU A 89 -2.75 -8.33 -18.82
N ASP A 90 -3.28 -7.48 -19.70
CA ASP A 90 -4.14 -7.88 -20.82
C ASP A 90 -3.46 -8.92 -21.72
N ARG A 91 -2.19 -8.69 -22.04
CA ARG A 91 -1.36 -9.59 -22.86
C ARG A 91 -0.94 -10.87 -22.14
N THR A 92 -0.68 -10.79 -20.83
CA THR A 92 0.00 -11.86 -20.09
C THR A 92 -0.97 -12.85 -19.44
N ILE A 93 -2.21 -12.43 -19.17
CA ILE A 93 -3.20 -13.26 -18.49
C ILE A 93 -4.30 -13.67 -19.46
N ASP A 94 -4.41 -14.97 -19.67
CA ASP A 94 -5.52 -15.57 -20.42
C ASP A 94 -6.79 -15.63 -19.55
N GLY A 95 -7.95 -15.43 -20.17
CA GLY A 95 -9.25 -15.59 -19.52
C GLY A 95 -9.64 -14.43 -18.57
N PRO A 96 -10.59 -14.67 -17.64
CA PRO A 96 -11.07 -13.65 -16.71
C PRO A 96 -9.98 -13.20 -15.73
N ILE A 97 -9.89 -11.89 -15.48
CA ILE A 97 -8.93 -11.31 -14.52
C ILE A 97 -9.66 -10.98 -13.21
N THR A 98 -9.03 -11.24 -12.07
CA THR A 98 -9.54 -10.80 -10.77
C THR A 98 -8.48 -10.00 -10.05
N LEU A 99 -8.75 -8.72 -9.80
CA LEU A 99 -7.89 -7.88 -9.01
C LEU A 99 -8.25 -8.02 -7.52
N ALA A 100 -7.25 -8.27 -6.69
CA ALA A 100 -7.36 -8.32 -5.24
C ALA A 100 -6.43 -7.27 -4.62
N SER A 101 -6.96 -6.06 -4.41
CA SER A 101 -6.21 -4.98 -3.77
C SER A 101 -5.97 -5.27 -2.30
N LEU A 102 -4.69 -5.30 -1.92
CA LEU A 102 -4.27 -5.42 -0.54
C LEU A 102 -4.59 -4.11 0.17
N VAL A 103 -5.59 -4.14 1.05
CA VAL A 103 -6.08 -2.89 1.62
C VAL A 103 -5.09 -2.31 2.63
N ARG A 104 -4.90 -0.99 2.64
CA ARG A 104 -5.59 -0.01 1.80
C ARG A 104 -4.81 0.47 0.60
N ALA A 105 -3.48 0.42 0.68
CA ALA A 105 -2.60 1.12 -0.25
C ALA A 105 -2.74 0.63 -1.69
N GLY A 106 -3.20 -0.62 -1.89
CA GLY A 106 -3.50 -1.16 -3.21
C GLY A 106 -4.82 -0.71 -3.82
N ALA A 107 -5.78 -0.20 -3.05
CA ALA A 107 -7.11 0.13 -3.57
C ALA A 107 -7.09 1.24 -4.63
N PRO A 108 -6.40 2.38 -4.45
CA PRO A 108 -6.35 3.44 -5.46
C PRO A 108 -5.82 2.96 -6.82
N MET A 109 -4.72 2.19 -6.83
CA MET A 109 -4.18 1.61 -8.06
C MET A 109 -5.10 0.54 -8.64
N GLY A 110 -5.67 -0.33 -7.80
CA GLY A 110 -6.56 -1.40 -8.25
C GLY A 110 -7.81 -0.88 -8.93
N VAL A 111 -8.39 0.22 -8.44
CA VAL A 111 -9.51 0.90 -9.10
C VAL A 111 -9.12 1.38 -10.50
N LEU A 112 -7.97 2.02 -10.65
CA LEU A 112 -7.50 2.52 -11.94
C LEU A 112 -7.17 1.37 -12.91
N LEU A 113 -6.54 0.30 -12.44
CA LEU A 113 -6.31 -0.93 -13.21
C LEU A 113 -7.63 -1.59 -13.62
N HIS A 114 -8.62 -1.63 -12.73
CA HIS A 114 -9.93 -2.18 -13.02
C HIS A 114 -10.63 -1.39 -14.14
N ARG A 115 -10.65 -0.06 -14.04
CA ARG A 115 -11.17 0.81 -15.11
C ARG A 115 -10.42 0.60 -16.43
N ALA A 116 -9.09 0.51 -16.39
CA ALA A 116 -8.25 0.29 -17.56
C ALA A 116 -8.56 -1.04 -18.26
N LEU A 117 -8.58 -2.15 -17.51
CA LEU A 117 -8.88 -3.48 -18.03
C LEU A 117 -10.31 -3.59 -18.56
N LYS A 118 -11.29 -2.95 -17.89
CA LYS A 118 -12.66 -2.83 -18.43
C LYS A 118 -12.68 -2.07 -19.75
N ALA A 119 -11.93 -0.98 -19.86
CA ALA A 119 -11.85 -0.18 -21.07
C ALA A 119 -11.16 -0.95 -22.24
N LEU A 120 -10.27 -1.89 -21.92
CA LEU A 120 -9.70 -2.86 -22.86
C LEU A 120 -10.66 -4.04 -23.19
N GLY A 121 -11.87 -4.06 -22.64
CA GLY A 121 -12.89 -5.07 -22.92
C GLY A 121 -12.73 -6.38 -22.14
N ARG A 122 -11.95 -6.39 -21.06
CA ARG A 122 -11.73 -7.60 -20.24
C ARG A 122 -12.88 -7.89 -19.29
N ASP A 123 -13.16 -9.18 -19.14
CA ASP A 123 -13.90 -9.68 -17.98
C ASP A 123 -13.01 -9.54 -16.74
N VAL A 124 -13.24 -8.49 -15.97
CA VAL A 124 -12.48 -8.17 -14.77
C VAL A 124 -13.41 -7.90 -13.59
N HIS A 125 -13.09 -8.51 -12.45
CA HIS A 125 -13.66 -8.21 -11.13
C HIS A 125 -12.59 -7.58 -10.24
N HIS A 126 -13.00 -6.75 -9.29
CA HIS A 126 -12.08 -6.10 -8.37
C HIS A 126 -12.60 -6.13 -6.92
N TYR A 127 -11.80 -6.74 -6.06
CA TYR A 127 -12.05 -6.87 -4.64
C TYR A 127 -10.95 -6.18 -3.83
N GLY A 128 -11.32 -5.53 -2.73
CA GLY A 128 -10.37 -5.11 -1.71
C GLY A 128 -10.36 -6.09 -0.55
N ILE A 129 -9.19 -6.66 -0.25
CA ILE A 129 -9.05 -7.74 0.74
C ILE A 129 -8.01 -7.43 1.80
N SER A 130 -8.18 -8.05 2.97
CA SER A 130 -7.24 -7.94 4.07
C SER A 130 -6.05 -8.88 3.91
N ILE A 131 -4.87 -8.33 4.21
CA ILE A 131 -3.68 -9.10 4.53
C ILE A 131 -3.04 -8.48 5.78
N ILE A 132 -2.70 -9.32 6.75
CA ILE A 132 -2.08 -8.88 8.00
C ILE A 132 -0.78 -9.65 8.17
N ARG A 133 0.33 -8.94 8.38
CA ARG A 133 1.61 -9.59 8.67
C ARG A 133 1.46 -10.47 9.92
N ASP A 134 2.06 -11.65 9.89
CA ASP A 134 2.02 -12.65 10.96
C ASP A 134 0.63 -13.30 11.17
N ARG A 135 -0.38 -12.95 10.36
CA ARG A 135 -1.75 -13.51 10.40
C ARG A 135 -2.26 -14.01 9.05
N GLY A 136 -1.76 -13.45 7.95
CA GLY A 136 -2.03 -13.87 6.59
C GLY A 136 -3.18 -13.17 5.87
N LEU A 137 -3.53 -13.74 4.73
CA LEU A 137 -4.70 -13.39 3.93
C LEU A 137 -5.98 -13.72 4.69
N ASP A 138 -7.01 -12.93 4.46
CA ASP A 138 -8.37 -13.23 4.90
C ASP A 138 -8.92 -14.46 4.15
N ASP A 139 -9.06 -15.57 4.88
CA ASP A 139 -9.54 -16.84 4.33
C ASP A 139 -10.99 -16.79 3.86
N ALA A 140 -11.86 -16.02 4.55
CA ALA A 140 -13.24 -15.87 4.11
C ALA A 140 -13.30 -15.07 2.79
N ALA A 141 -12.50 -14.02 2.65
CA ALA A 141 -12.41 -13.25 1.41
C ALA A 141 -11.85 -14.09 0.25
N MET A 142 -10.80 -14.87 0.50
CA MET A 142 -10.22 -15.76 -0.51
C MET A 142 -11.20 -16.85 -0.96
N LYS A 143 -11.92 -17.49 -0.02
CA LYS A 143 -12.96 -18.47 -0.36
C LYS A 143 -14.09 -17.86 -1.18
N HIS A 144 -14.51 -16.64 -0.85
CA HIS A 144 -15.52 -15.92 -1.64
C HIS A 144 -15.03 -15.70 -3.08
N ILE A 145 -13.84 -15.12 -3.26
CA ILE A 145 -13.25 -14.87 -4.58
C ILE A 145 -13.15 -16.17 -5.40
N LEU A 146 -12.58 -17.23 -4.82
CA LEU A 146 -12.31 -18.49 -5.51
C LEU A 146 -13.58 -19.31 -5.78
N SER A 147 -14.70 -18.99 -5.13
CA SER A 147 -16.00 -19.58 -5.47
C SER A 147 -16.61 -19.01 -6.75
N GLU A 148 -16.15 -17.83 -7.18
CA GLU A 148 -16.69 -17.09 -8.33
C GLU A 148 -15.69 -16.94 -9.47
N ARG A 149 -14.39 -16.95 -9.17
CA ARG A 149 -13.33 -16.57 -10.11
C ARG A 149 -12.17 -17.57 -10.09
N PRO A 150 -11.53 -17.83 -11.25
CA PRO A 150 -10.39 -18.75 -11.34
C PRO A 150 -9.16 -18.18 -10.62
N VAL A 151 -8.41 -19.05 -9.94
CA VAL A 151 -7.18 -18.67 -9.23
C VAL A 151 -6.07 -18.25 -10.19
N GLU A 152 -6.07 -18.80 -11.41
CA GLU A 152 -5.12 -18.52 -12.47
C GLU A 152 -5.23 -17.09 -13.01
N GLY A 153 -6.38 -16.44 -12.83
CA GLY A 153 -6.63 -15.05 -13.20
C GLY A 153 -6.44 -14.06 -12.04
N LEU A 154 -6.10 -14.54 -10.84
CA LEU A 154 -6.00 -13.72 -9.63
C LEU A 154 -4.69 -12.92 -9.60
N VAL A 155 -4.83 -11.61 -9.42
CA VAL A 155 -3.74 -10.64 -9.36
C VAL A 155 -3.89 -9.82 -8.09
N PHE A 156 -2.89 -9.87 -7.22
CA PHE A 156 -2.82 -9.04 -6.03
C PHE A 156 -2.24 -7.68 -6.38
N VAL A 157 -2.76 -6.63 -5.77
CA VAL A 157 -2.48 -5.23 -6.15
C VAL A 157 -2.06 -4.44 -4.91
N ASP A 158 -0.92 -3.76 -4.96
CA ASP A 158 -0.49 -2.79 -3.93
C ASP A 158 0.15 -1.54 -4.56
N GLY A 159 0.29 -0.44 -3.82
CA GLY A 159 0.90 0.78 -4.34
C GLY A 159 2.40 0.67 -4.56
N TRP A 160 3.12 0.11 -3.58
CA TRP A 160 4.56 -0.13 -3.64
C TRP A 160 4.98 -1.26 -2.70
N THR A 161 6.16 -1.82 -2.89
CA THR A 161 6.79 -2.69 -1.89
C THR A 161 8.17 -2.16 -1.48
N GLY A 162 8.28 -1.76 -0.22
CA GLY A 162 9.50 -1.15 0.32
C GLY A 162 10.49 -2.14 0.92
N LYS A 163 10.03 -3.18 1.63
CA LYS A 163 10.90 -4.15 2.34
C LYS A 163 10.49 -5.60 2.13
N GLY A 164 9.44 -5.85 1.34
CA GLY A 164 8.94 -7.21 1.07
C GLY A 164 8.21 -7.90 2.23
N ALA A 165 7.86 -7.20 3.32
CA ALA A 165 7.19 -7.84 4.46
C ALA A 165 5.78 -8.36 4.09
N ILE A 166 4.99 -7.56 3.36
CA ILE A 166 3.66 -7.97 2.89
C ILE A 166 3.78 -8.97 1.74
N SER A 167 4.74 -8.81 0.82
CA SER A 167 4.99 -9.77 -0.26
C SER A 167 5.35 -11.16 0.29
N SER A 168 6.21 -11.23 1.32
CA SER A 168 6.54 -12.50 2.00
C SER A 168 5.34 -13.11 2.70
N GLN A 169 4.51 -12.30 3.37
CA GLN A 169 3.27 -12.77 3.97
C GLN A 169 2.30 -13.31 2.92
N LEU A 170 2.21 -12.63 1.78
CA LEU A 170 1.35 -13.02 0.66
C LEU A 170 1.79 -14.37 0.09
N GLU A 171 3.08 -14.53 -0.22
CA GLU A 171 3.67 -15.79 -0.68
C GLU A 171 3.38 -16.94 0.28
N GLU A 172 3.55 -16.73 1.58
CA GLU A 172 3.28 -17.79 2.57
C GLU A 172 1.79 -18.13 2.66
N SER A 173 0.93 -17.13 2.78
CA SER A 173 -0.51 -17.34 2.96
C SER A 173 -1.17 -17.92 1.72
N PHE A 174 -0.64 -17.60 0.53
CA PHE A 174 -1.24 -18.00 -0.73
C PHE A 174 -1.09 -19.50 -1.03
N LYS A 175 -0.11 -20.18 -0.42
CA LYS A 175 0.09 -21.64 -0.54
C LYS A 175 -1.13 -22.47 -0.14
N ALA A 176 -2.03 -21.92 0.67
CA ALA A 176 -3.28 -22.59 1.04
C ALA A 176 -4.30 -22.68 -0.11
N TYR A 177 -4.13 -21.89 -1.17
CA TYR A 177 -5.10 -21.73 -2.25
C TYR A 177 -4.57 -22.14 -3.63
N SER A 178 -3.26 -22.17 -3.82
CA SER A 178 -2.63 -22.51 -5.09
C SER A 178 -1.20 -23.01 -4.90
N ASP A 179 -0.79 -23.92 -5.78
CA ASP A 179 0.62 -24.31 -5.94
C ASP A 179 1.41 -23.28 -6.78
N LEU A 180 0.72 -22.37 -7.47
CA LEU A 180 1.35 -21.27 -8.21
C LEU A 180 1.74 -20.14 -7.24
N PRO A 181 2.84 -19.41 -7.50
CA PRO A 181 3.18 -18.22 -6.73
C PRO A 181 2.14 -17.11 -6.95
N PRO A 182 1.86 -16.27 -5.94
CA PRO A 182 0.94 -15.15 -6.10
C PRO A 182 1.53 -14.10 -7.06
N ARG A 183 0.68 -13.54 -7.92
CA ARG A 183 1.05 -12.43 -8.81
C ARG A 183 0.78 -11.09 -8.15
N LEU A 184 1.78 -10.53 -7.46
CA LEU A 184 1.72 -9.19 -6.89
C LEU A 184 2.13 -8.14 -7.93
N VAL A 185 1.24 -7.17 -8.19
CA VAL A 185 1.47 -6.02 -9.07
C VAL A 185 1.57 -4.74 -8.25
N VAL A 186 2.55 -3.89 -8.56
CA VAL A 186 2.78 -2.60 -7.89
C VAL A 186 3.19 -1.47 -8.85
N LEU A 187 3.06 -0.20 -8.46
CA LEU A 187 3.67 0.91 -9.22
C LEU A 187 5.19 0.96 -9.03
N ALA A 188 5.64 0.73 -7.80
CA ALA A 188 7.03 0.87 -7.41
C ALA A 188 7.52 -0.35 -6.61
N ASP A 189 8.57 -0.99 -7.07
CA ASP A 189 9.23 -2.10 -6.38
C ASP A 189 10.72 -1.84 -6.14
N PRO A 190 11.08 -0.89 -5.25
CA PRO A 190 12.47 -0.66 -4.90
C PRO A 190 13.11 -1.86 -4.20
N CYS A 191 12.36 -2.88 -3.77
CA CYS A 191 12.91 -4.05 -3.08
C CYS A 191 12.96 -5.34 -3.90
N GLY A 192 12.48 -5.34 -5.15
CA GLY A 192 12.53 -6.50 -6.03
C GLY A 192 11.67 -7.70 -5.61
N ARG A 193 10.46 -7.46 -5.08
CA ARG A 193 9.57 -8.51 -4.55
C ARG A 193 8.24 -8.67 -5.27
N ALA A 194 7.85 -7.73 -6.13
CA ALA A 194 6.61 -7.84 -6.90
C ALA A 194 6.82 -8.75 -8.11
N TRP A 195 5.76 -9.45 -8.54
CA TRP A 195 5.79 -10.21 -9.79
C TRP A 195 5.90 -9.28 -11.00
N LEU A 196 5.20 -8.15 -10.96
CA LEU A 196 5.25 -7.09 -11.98
C LEU A 196 5.24 -5.72 -11.28
N ALA A 197 6.11 -4.83 -11.72
CA ALA A 197 6.12 -3.44 -11.29
C ALA A 197 6.15 -2.51 -12.50
N ALA A 198 5.61 -1.30 -12.37
CA ALA A 198 5.80 -0.27 -13.39
C ALA A 198 7.22 0.30 -13.36
N SER A 199 7.87 0.33 -12.19
CA SER A 199 9.26 0.76 -12.02
C SER A 199 9.89 0.24 -10.73
N GLY A 200 11.22 0.26 -10.67
CA GLY A 200 12.01 0.03 -9.45
C GLY A 200 12.30 1.29 -8.64
N ASP A 201 11.86 2.46 -9.10
CA ASP A 201 12.13 3.74 -8.45
C ASP A 201 11.41 3.84 -7.10
N ASP A 202 12.09 4.37 -6.09
CA ASP A 202 11.46 4.85 -4.86
C ASP A 202 10.97 6.30 -5.07
N TRP A 203 9.73 6.53 -5.49
CA TRP A 203 9.19 7.87 -5.75
C TRP A 203 7.97 8.20 -4.87
N LEU A 204 7.64 9.48 -4.75
CA LEU A 204 6.55 9.93 -3.87
C LEU A 204 5.16 9.70 -4.50
N ILE A 205 4.62 8.49 -4.34
CA ILE A 205 3.30 8.12 -4.85
C ILE A 205 2.19 8.91 -4.11
N PRO A 206 1.37 9.72 -4.81
CA PRO A 206 0.39 10.59 -4.16
C PRO A 206 -0.65 9.86 -3.30
N SER A 207 -1.10 8.68 -3.73
CA SER A 207 -2.06 7.86 -2.98
C SER A 207 -1.49 7.33 -1.66
N GLY A 208 -0.16 7.31 -1.48
CA GLY A 208 0.51 6.92 -0.24
C GLY A 208 0.46 7.98 0.87
N ILE A 209 0.04 9.22 0.53
CA ILE A 209 0.16 10.39 1.39
C ILE A 209 -1.01 10.49 2.36
N LEU A 210 -2.24 10.75 1.91
CA LEU A 210 -3.33 11.18 2.81
C LEU A 210 -4.03 10.06 3.61
N GLY A 211 -3.64 8.79 3.45
CA GLY A 211 -4.25 7.71 4.21
C GLY A 211 -5.72 7.46 3.81
N SER A 212 -6.65 7.45 4.76
CA SER A 212 -8.05 7.08 4.49
C SER A 212 -8.73 8.02 3.50
N THR A 213 -8.40 9.31 3.53
CA THR A 213 -9.06 10.34 2.74
C THR A 213 -8.63 10.36 1.28
N VAL A 214 -7.73 9.47 0.85
CA VAL A 214 -7.45 9.17 -0.57
C VAL A 214 -7.62 7.69 -0.87
N SER A 215 -8.16 6.93 0.09
CA SER A 215 -8.23 5.46 0.03
C SER A 215 -9.55 4.91 0.56
N GLY A 216 -10.67 5.54 0.21
CA GLY A 216 -12.00 4.98 0.40
C GLY A 216 -12.60 5.17 1.79
N LEU A 217 -12.02 6.05 2.62
CA LEU A 217 -12.43 6.31 4.01
C LEU A 217 -12.44 5.08 4.94
N ILE A 218 -11.87 3.94 4.54
CA ILE A 218 -11.73 2.79 5.42
C ILE A 218 -10.46 2.89 6.23
N SER A 219 -10.36 2.24 7.39
CA SER A 219 -9.12 2.08 8.15
C SER A 219 -8.22 0.99 7.56
N ARG A 220 -7.03 0.80 8.15
CA ARG A 220 -6.31 -0.48 8.00
C ARG A 220 -7.15 -1.62 8.59
N THR A 221 -6.85 -2.83 8.17
CA THR A 221 -7.59 -4.01 8.62
C THR A 221 -7.24 -4.42 10.05
N VAL A 222 -8.18 -5.10 10.67
CA VAL A 222 -8.13 -5.57 12.05
C VAL A 222 -8.51 -7.02 12.11
N LEU A 223 -7.80 -7.72 12.97
CA LEU A 223 -8.11 -9.08 13.38
C LEU A 223 -7.80 -9.19 14.88
N ASN A 224 -8.86 -9.27 15.68
CA ASN A 224 -8.84 -9.62 17.10
C ASN A 224 -9.62 -10.93 17.30
N ASP A 225 -9.60 -11.48 18.51
CA ASP A 225 -10.21 -12.79 18.79
C ASP A 225 -11.73 -12.82 18.50
N GLU A 226 -12.43 -11.70 18.72
CA GLU A 226 -13.86 -11.59 18.43
C GLU A 226 -14.16 -11.63 16.92
N ILE A 227 -13.37 -10.87 16.14
CA ILE A 227 -13.45 -10.89 14.67
C ILE A 227 -13.06 -12.26 14.13
N ALA A 228 -11.99 -12.86 14.64
CA ALA A 228 -11.56 -14.19 14.22
C ALA A 228 -12.63 -15.26 14.52
N ALA A 229 -13.30 -15.16 15.67
CA ALA A 229 -14.35 -16.08 16.07
C ALA A 229 -15.65 -15.92 15.26
N SER A 230 -15.88 -14.78 14.58
CA SER A 230 -17.07 -14.59 13.75
C SER A 230 -17.04 -15.46 12.49
N GLY A 231 -15.85 -15.90 12.05
CA GLY A 231 -15.65 -16.67 10.82
C GLY A 231 -15.96 -15.90 9.53
N GLY A 232 -16.22 -14.59 9.64
CA GLY A 232 -16.45 -13.70 8.51
C GLY A 232 -15.15 -13.05 8.02
N PHE A 233 -15.30 -12.02 7.18
CA PHE A 233 -14.18 -11.21 6.71
C PHE A 233 -13.45 -10.52 7.88
N HIS A 234 -12.17 -10.18 7.69
CA HIS A 234 -11.41 -9.32 8.58
C HIS A 234 -12.08 -7.94 8.70
N GLY A 235 -11.86 -7.30 9.85
CA GLY A 235 -12.51 -6.03 10.19
C GLY A 235 -11.82 -4.82 9.56
N CYS A 236 -12.58 -3.76 9.35
CA CYS A 236 -12.09 -2.39 9.17
C CYS A 236 -13.08 -1.41 9.80
N LYS A 237 -12.71 -0.13 9.93
CA LYS A 237 -13.61 0.92 10.39
C LYS A 237 -13.80 1.96 9.30
N SER A 238 -15.04 2.37 9.05
CA SER A 238 -15.35 3.51 8.20
C SER A 238 -15.13 4.85 8.94
N TRP A 239 -14.36 5.75 8.34
CA TRP A 239 -14.03 7.08 8.87
C TRP A 239 -14.96 8.16 8.33
N HIS A 240 -16.25 8.02 8.62
CA HIS A 240 -17.28 8.98 8.17
C HIS A 240 -17.01 10.42 8.64
N HIS A 241 -16.35 10.61 9.78
CA HIS A 241 -15.98 11.94 10.31
C HIS A 241 -14.94 12.68 9.44
N LEU A 242 -14.31 12.00 8.48
CA LEU A 242 -13.34 12.59 7.54
C LEU A 242 -13.92 12.87 6.15
N ALA A 243 -15.24 12.75 5.97
CA ALA A 243 -15.90 12.93 4.67
C ALA A 243 -15.58 14.30 4.02
N ASP A 244 -15.52 15.37 4.81
CA ASP A 244 -15.18 16.74 4.33
C ASP A 244 -13.73 16.89 3.84
N HIS A 245 -12.92 15.83 3.97
CA HIS A 245 -11.53 15.80 3.52
C HIS A 245 -11.27 14.71 2.50
N ASP A 246 -12.30 13.96 2.11
CA ASP A 246 -12.18 12.85 1.19
C ASP A 246 -11.96 13.34 -0.24
N VAL A 247 -10.84 12.93 -0.81
CA VAL A 247 -10.43 13.18 -2.19
C VAL A 247 -10.34 11.87 -2.98
N THR A 248 -10.86 10.76 -2.46
CA THR A 248 -10.74 9.42 -3.08
C THR A 248 -11.24 9.41 -4.52
N ARG A 249 -12.45 9.92 -4.77
CA ARG A 249 -13.04 9.94 -6.13
C ARG A 249 -12.32 10.91 -7.05
N SER A 250 -12.09 12.15 -6.60
CA SER A 250 -11.38 13.15 -7.41
C SER A 250 -9.96 12.72 -7.77
N PHE A 251 -9.25 12.05 -6.84
CA PHE A 251 -7.95 11.46 -7.12
C PHE A 251 -8.04 10.42 -8.25
N VAL A 252 -8.97 9.47 -8.16
CA VAL A 252 -9.15 8.45 -9.19
C VAL A 252 -9.51 9.09 -10.53
N ASP A 253 -10.45 10.02 -10.54
CA ASP A 253 -10.93 10.64 -11.77
C ASP A 253 -9.85 11.48 -12.46
N GLU A 254 -9.05 12.23 -11.70
CA GLU A 254 -7.92 13.01 -12.23
C GLU A 254 -6.83 12.09 -12.82
N ILE A 255 -6.43 11.04 -12.11
CA ILE A 255 -5.43 10.09 -12.63
C ILE A 255 -5.97 9.34 -13.85
N TRP A 256 -7.26 9.02 -13.86
CA TRP A 256 -7.91 8.30 -14.95
C TRP A 256 -7.79 9.02 -16.29
N GLU A 257 -7.79 10.36 -16.32
CA GLU A 257 -7.56 11.13 -17.55
C GLU A 257 -6.21 10.77 -18.22
N TYR A 258 -5.16 10.63 -17.41
CA TYR A 258 -3.83 10.24 -17.90
C TYR A 258 -3.77 8.77 -18.32
N VAL A 259 -4.46 7.89 -17.59
CA VAL A 259 -4.59 6.46 -17.95
C VAL A 259 -5.27 6.33 -19.31
N GLN A 260 -6.43 6.95 -19.50
CA GLN A 260 -7.18 6.89 -20.77
C GLN A 260 -6.37 7.46 -21.91
N LYS A 261 -5.74 8.61 -21.71
CA LYS A 261 -4.87 9.22 -22.71
C LYS A 261 -3.77 8.25 -23.14
N LYS A 262 -3.09 7.59 -22.20
CA LYS A 262 -2.02 6.62 -22.51
C LYS A 262 -2.55 5.36 -23.19
N LEU A 263 -3.67 4.80 -22.73
CA LEU A 263 -4.28 3.59 -23.30
C LEU A 263 -4.69 3.76 -24.77
N PHE A 264 -5.22 4.94 -25.13
CA PHE A 264 -5.84 5.17 -26.44
C PHE A 264 -5.02 6.06 -27.39
N THR A 265 -3.84 6.51 -26.97
CA THR A 265 -2.90 7.18 -27.89
C THR A 265 -2.07 6.11 -28.62
N SER A 266 -2.38 5.91 -29.91
CA SER A 266 -1.82 4.84 -30.75
C SER A 266 -0.40 5.14 -31.26
N ALA A 267 0.53 4.18 -31.09
CA ALA A 267 1.40 3.63 -32.16
C ALA A 267 2.46 2.67 -31.61
N VAL A 268 2.83 2.77 -30.33
CA VAL A 268 3.87 1.95 -29.71
C VAL A 268 3.26 1.16 -28.55
N GLU A 269 3.42 -0.15 -28.62
CA GLU A 269 3.21 -1.07 -27.51
C GLU A 269 4.21 -0.72 -26.39
N ASP A 270 3.79 0.16 -25.48
CA ASP A 270 4.55 0.55 -24.28
C ASP A 270 4.00 -0.25 -23.10
N PHE A 271 4.71 -1.30 -22.73
CA PHE A 271 4.36 -2.24 -21.66
C PHE A 271 5.21 -1.97 -20.42
N ALA A 272 4.70 -2.35 -19.25
CA ALA A 272 5.55 -2.43 -18.06
C ALA A 272 6.52 -3.62 -18.21
N GLU A 273 7.82 -3.35 -18.04
CA GLU A 273 8.90 -4.34 -18.06
C GLU A 273 9.45 -4.52 -16.64
N TRP A 274 9.41 -5.75 -16.12
CA TRP A 274 9.92 -6.09 -14.78
C TRP A 274 10.48 -7.51 -14.76
N SER A 275 11.75 -7.63 -15.12
CA SER A 275 12.40 -8.93 -15.31
C SER A 275 12.87 -9.56 -13.99
N ASP A 276 13.19 -10.84 -14.03
CA ASP A 276 13.83 -11.55 -12.92
C ASP A 276 15.17 -10.91 -12.52
N SER A 277 15.91 -10.35 -13.49
CA SER A 277 17.15 -9.60 -13.23
C SER A 277 16.90 -8.29 -12.49
N ASP A 278 15.85 -7.55 -12.84
CA ASP A 278 15.50 -6.30 -12.14
C ASP A 278 15.14 -6.60 -10.68
N ARG A 279 14.32 -7.64 -10.47
CA ARG A 279 13.97 -8.11 -9.12
C ARG A 279 15.19 -8.52 -8.31
N ALA A 280 16.08 -9.32 -8.88
CA ALA A 280 17.30 -9.75 -8.20
C ALA A 280 18.20 -8.56 -7.82
N TYR A 281 18.38 -7.60 -8.74
CA TYR A 281 19.16 -6.39 -8.50
C TYR A 281 18.57 -5.55 -7.36
N HIS A 282 17.27 -5.24 -7.42
CA HIS A 282 16.60 -4.44 -6.39
C HIS A 282 16.58 -5.15 -5.03
N TRP A 283 16.42 -6.47 -5.01
CA TRP A 283 16.49 -7.26 -3.79
C TRP A 283 17.87 -7.17 -3.12
N GLU A 284 18.95 -7.36 -3.89
CA GLU A 284 20.31 -7.26 -3.35
C GLU A 284 20.59 -5.87 -2.77
N LYS A 285 20.26 -4.82 -3.52
CA LYS A 285 20.46 -3.42 -3.08
C LYS A 285 19.63 -3.06 -1.86
N SER A 286 18.36 -3.45 -1.86
CA SER A 286 17.46 -3.28 -0.72
C SER A 286 18.03 -3.90 0.56
N GLN A 287 18.52 -5.13 0.46
CA GLN A 287 19.07 -5.85 1.60
C GLN A 287 20.36 -5.21 2.11
N ALA A 288 21.24 -4.74 1.21
CA ALA A 288 22.45 -4.01 1.55
C ALA A 288 22.12 -2.68 2.28
N ALA A 289 21.15 -1.92 1.79
CA ALA A 289 20.75 -0.66 2.42
C ALA A 289 20.15 -0.86 3.82
N VAL A 290 19.30 -1.87 4.00
CA VAL A 290 18.76 -2.21 5.33
C VAL A 290 19.88 -2.71 6.25
N GLN A 291 20.85 -3.47 5.74
CA GLN A 291 21.99 -3.95 6.51
C GLN A 291 22.91 -2.81 6.96
N PHE A 292 23.19 -1.84 6.09
CA PHE A 292 23.95 -0.63 6.42
C PHE A 292 23.38 0.11 7.63
N VAL A 293 22.07 0.37 7.63
CA VAL A 293 21.40 1.03 8.77
C VAL A 293 21.42 0.16 10.01
N ALA A 294 21.26 -1.16 9.86
CA ALA A 294 21.29 -2.09 10.98
C ALA A 294 22.66 -2.10 11.68
N ASP A 295 23.74 -2.18 10.91
CA ASP A 295 25.12 -2.26 11.43
C ASP A 295 25.57 -0.93 12.04
N THR A 296 25.22 0.19 11.40
CA THR A 296 25.58 1.54 11.86
C THR A 296 24.97 1.86 13.22
N HIS A 297 23.78 1.33 13.52
CA HIS A 297 23.01 1.63 14.73
C HIS A 297 22.82 0.44 15.69
N GLY A 298 23.45 -0.71 15.42
CA GLY A 298 23.28 -1.93 16.21
C GLY A 298 21.83 -2.41 16.32
N VAL A 299 21.05 -2.30 15.23
CA VAL A 299 19.61 -2.60 15.23
C VAL A 299 19.38 -4.10 15.00
N THR A 300 18.94 -4.80 16.04
CA THR A 300 18.57 -6.22 15.94
C THR A 300 17.16 -6.41 15.36
N ASN A 301 16.22 -5.51 15.68
CA ASN A 301 14.86 -5.55 15.16
C ASN A 301 14.73 -4.73 13.87
N ARG A 302 14.85 -5.41 12.71
CA ARG A 302 14.73 -4.81 11.36
C ARG A 302 13.37 -4.11 11.11
N ASN A 303 12.35 -4.29 11.96
CA ASN A 303 11.08 -3.56 11.85
C ASN A 303 11.19 -2.07 12.19
N ARG A 304 12.25 -1.66 12.90
CA ARG A 304 12.56 -0.25 13.17
C ARG A 304 13.09 0.49 11.95
N ILE A 305 13.59 -0.23 10.95
CA ILE A 305 14.11 0.33 9.70
C ILE A 305 12.95 0.42 8.71
N LYS A 306 12.68 1.65 8.27
CA LYS A 306 11.57 2.06 7.41
C LYS A 306 12.10 2.59 6.08
N PRO A 307 12.47 1.70 5.15
CA PRO A 307 13.00 2.09 3.86
C PRO A 307 11.88 2.48 2.88
N GLY A 308 12.21 3.39 1.98
CA GLY A 308 11.31 3.93 0.98
C GLY A 308 10.71 5.27 1.40
N ILE A 309 10.64 6.23 0.48
CA ILE A 309 10.22 7.61 0.76
C ILE A 309 8.84 7.69 1.42
N ALA A 310 7.89 6.87 0.96
CA ALA A 310 6.53 6.83 1.51
C ALA A 310 6.51 6.32 2.95
N GLU A 311 7.20 5.21 3.24
CA GLU A 311 7.22 4.61 4.58
C GLU A 311 8.09 5.44 5.56
N ALA A 312 9.18 6.03 5.08
CA ALA A 312 10.01 6.97 5.83
C ALA A 312 9.22 8.23 6.23
N THR A 313 8.53 8.86 5.28
CA THR A 313 7.68 10.04 5.55
C THR A 313 6.60 9.70 6.58
N ARG A 314 5.95 8.54 6.43
CA ARG A 314 4.93 8.07 7.39
C ARG A 314 5.51 7.85 8.79
N ALA A 315 6.72 7.30 8.89
CA ALA A 315 7.41 7.12 10.16
C ALA A 315 7.69 8.48 10.85
N ILE A 316 8.16 9.48 10.10
CA ILE A 316 8.38 10.85 10.62
C ILE A 316 7.09 11.50 11.13
N LEU A 317 5.96 11.24 10.46
CA LEU A 317 4.67 11.84 10.81
C LEU A 317 3.98 11.15 12.00
N ARG A 318 4.17 9.84 12.19
CA ARG A 318 3.32 9.01 13.08
C ARG A 318 4.08 8.23 14.15
N ARG A 319 5.42 8.29 14.16
CA ARG A 319 6.31 7.56 15.08
C ARG A 319 7.34 8.52 15.69
N MET A 320 8.23 7.96 16.50
CA MET A 320 9.40 8.67 17.03
C MET A 320 10.64 8.26 16.22
N PRO A 321 11.05 9.07 15.23
CA PRO A 321 12.25 8.79 14.43
C PRO A 321 13.51 9.10 15.24
N ASN A 322 14.47 8.17 15.22
CA ASN A 322 15.80 8.36 15.77
C ASN A 322 16.69 9.16 14.82
N CYS A 323 16.75 8.74 13.56
CA CYS A 323 17.49 9.41 12.50
C CYS A 323 16.90 9.08 11.12
N VAL A 324 17.23 9.89 10.12
CA VAL A 324 16.79 9.68 8.73
C VAL A 324 17.98 9.75 7.77
N TYR A 325 18.05 8.81 6.84
CA TYR A 325 18.99 8.88 5.72
C TYR A 325 18.25 9.31 4.47
N ILE A 326 18.84 10.20 3.69
CA ILE A 326 18.30 10.70 2.41
C ILE A 326 19.32 10.54 1.29
N SER A 327 18.84 10.43 0.05
CA SER A 327 19.70 10.30 -1.13
C SER A 327 20.28 11.64 -1.57
N SER A 328 19.54 12.74 -1.46
CA SER A 328 19.95 14.08 -1.89
C SER A 328 19.17 15.17 -1.15
N LEU A 329 19.75 16.38 -1.07
CA LEU A 329 19.09 17.58 -0.55
C LEU A 329 18.28 18.33 -1.62
N GLU A 330 18.62 18.08 -2.89
CA GLU A 330 18.13 18.77 -4.08
C GLU A 330 17.00 18.02 -4.77
N ASP A 331 16.70 16.81 -4.31
CA ASP A 331 15.65 15.95 -4.85
C ASP A 331 14.25 16.54 -4.55
N PRO A 332 13.45 16.87 -5.59
CA PRO A 332 12.11 17.42 -5.41
C PRO A 332 11.18 16.50 -4.62
N ASP A 333 11.31 15.17 -4.77
CA ASP A 333 10.47 14.20 -4.05
C ASP A 333 10.75 14.26 -2.55
N LEU A 334 11.99 14.56 -2.15
CA LEU A 334 12.40 14.68 -0.76
C LEU A 334 12.12 16.05 -0.14
N ALA A 335 11.77 17.08 -0.94
CA ALA A 335 11.64 18.45 -0.46
C ALA A 335 10.64 18.59 0.71
N ALA A 336 9.49 17.93 0.62
CA ALA A 336 8.49 17.89 1.68
C ALA A 336 9.00 17.20 2.95
N MET A 337 9.70 16.07 2.80
CA MET A 337 10.30 15.34 3.91
C MET A 337 11.38 16.17 4.60
N ILE A 338 12.28 16.79 3.85
CA ILE A 338 13.36 17.63 4.38
C ILE A 338 12.79 18.81 5.17
N HIS A 339 11.70 19.42 4.70
CA HIS A 339 11.02 20.47 5.45
C HIS A 339 10.52 19.95 6.81
N LEU A 340 9.84 18.78 6.83
CA LEU A 340 9.37 18.14 8.07
C LEU A 340 10.50 17.78 9.04
N LEU A 341 11.63 17.29 8.51
CA LEU A 341 12.81 16.96 9.32
C LEU A 341 13.37 18.19 10.02
N LYS A 342 13.48 19.32 9.30
CA LYS A 342 13.95 20.60 9.84
C LYS A 342 12.98 21.17 10.87
N GLU A 343 11.68 21.17 10.58
CA GLU A 343 10.64 21.66 11.50
C GLU A 343 10.64 20.91 12.83
N LYS A 344 10.80 19.59 12.78
CA LYS A 344 10.80 18.71 13.97
C LYS A 344 12.18 18.53 14.62
N ASN A 345 13.23 19.16 14.10
CA ASN A 345 14.63 18.97 14.53
C ASN A 345 15.06 17.49 14.57
N ILE A 346 14.64 16.70 13.58
CA ILE A 346 15.02 15.28 13.47
C ILE A 346 16.39 15.21 12.77
N PRO A 347 17.38 14.48 13.32
CA PRO A 347 18.69 14.37 12.69
C PRO A 347 18.59 13.57 11.40
N PHE A 348 19.29 14.04 10.35
CA PHE A 348 19.34 13.35 9.08
C PHE A 348 20.69 13.49 8.37
N GLU A 349 21.01 12.51 7.53
CA GLU A 349 22.28 12.43 6.81
C GLU A 349 22.08 12.06 5.33
N VAL A 350 22.88 12.66 4.45
CA VAL A 350 22.90 12.34 3.02
C VAL A 350 23.81 11.14 2.78
N ARG A 351 23.26 10.03 2.24
CA ARG A 351 23.96 8.75 2.03
C ARG A 351 23.49 7.99 0.77
N PRO A 352 23.49 8.61 -0.43
CA PRO A 352 22.87 8.05 -1.63
C PRO A 352 23.29 6.62 -1.96
N GLU A 353 24.59 6.32 -1.97
CA GLU A 353 25.09 5.00 -2.33
C GLU A 353 24.74 3.94 -1.27
N ALA A 354 24.78 4.31 0.00
CA ALA A 354 24.56 3.37 1.11
C ALA A 354 23.08 3.04 1.31
N ILE A 355 22.16 3.89 0.85
CA ILE A 355 20.72 3.65 0.95
C ILE A 355 20.05 3.28 -0.37
N ALA A 356 20.79 3.24 -1.49
CA ALA A 356 20.26 2.81 -2.77
C ALA A 356 19.61 1.41 -2.64
N PRO A 357 18.43 1.19 -3.23
CA PRO A 357 17.76 2.03 -4.23
C PRO A 357 16.77 3.04 -3.63
N TYR A 358 16.74 3.21 -2.31
CA TYR A 358 15.79 4.11 -1.65
C TYR A 358 16.25 5.57 -1.72
N ARG A 359 15.28 6.48 -1.82
CA ARG A 359 15.51 7.91 -1.62
C ARG A 359 15.58 8.28 -0.15
N ALA A 360 14.87 7.54 0.71
CA ALA A 360 14.93 7.76 2.13
C ALA A 360 14.76 6.48 2.96
N ILE A 361 15.42 6.47 4.12
CA ILE A 361 15.23 5.46 5.17
C ILE A 361 15.09 6.15 6.51
N THR A 362 13.99 5.88 7.22
CA THR A 362 13.83 6.33 8.62
C THR A 362 14.14 5.19 9.58
N LEU A 363 14.96 5.45 10.59
CA LEU A 363 15.13 4.57 11.74
C LEU A 363 14.24 5.05 12.89
N ILE A 364 13.39 4.16 13.42
CA ILE A 364 12.55 4.46 14.59
C ILE A 364 13.36 4.26 15.89
N GLU A 365 13.13 5.13 16.88
CA GLU A 365 13.71 5.01 18.21
C GLU A 365 13.42 3.66 18.88
N LYS A 366 14.33 3.23 19.76
CA LYS A 366 14.09 2.09 20.65
C LYS A 366 13.43 2.65 21.90
N VAL A 367 12.15 2.39 22.12
CA VAL A 367 11.52 2.67 23.43
C VAL A 367 11.83 1.48 24.31
N SER A 368 12.62 1.71 25.36
CA SER A 368 12.99 0.72 26.38
C SER A 368 11.87 0.47 27.36
#